data_AF-A0A1M7UP34-F1
#
_entry.id   AF-A0A1M7UP34-F1
#
_cell.length_a   1.000
_cell.length_b   1.000
_cell.length_c   1.000
_cell.angle_alpha   90.00
_cell.angle_beta   90.00
_cell.angle_gamma   90.00
#
_symmetry.space_group_name_H-M   'P 1'
#
loop_
_entity.id
_entity.type
_entity.pdbx_description
1 polymer ?
#
loop_
_entity_poly.entity_id
_entity_poly.type
_entity_poly.pdbx_seq_one_letter_code
_entity_poly.pdbx_strand_id
1 'polypeptide(L)' 'LDNLVVYADGDVGAALLLSFKLKCPMIHKAFADTIQAKSKHWVGVQGTNGNGNFYYAGSDRIETAKLGL' A
#
# COMPACT_ATOMS: atom_id res chain seq x y z
N LEU A 1 10.82 -7.10 -6.80
CA LEU A 1 9.55 -6.79 -7.54
C LEU A 1 9.63 -5.37 -8.10
N ASP A 2 8.86 -5.04 -9.13
CA ASP A 2 8.73 -3.64 -9.56
C ASP A 2 7.84 -2.86 -8.58
N ASN A 3 6.62 -3.33 -8.36
CA ASN A 3 5.68 -2.78 -7.38
C ASN A 3 5.36 -3.80 -6.29
N LEU A 4 5.13 -3.33 -5.06
CA LEU A 4 4.62 -4.10 -3.94
C LEU A 4 3.63 -3.23 -3.16
N VAL A 5 2.42 -3.74 -2.94
CA VAL A 5 1.47 -3.08 -2.03
C VAL A 5 1.74 -3.55 -0.59
N VAL A 6 1.81 -2.61 0.33
CA VAL A 6 2.03 -2.88 1.75
C VAL A 6 0.81 -2.37 2.52
N TYR A 7 0.22 -3.18 3.39
CA TYR A 7 -1.00 -2.80 4.12
C TYR A 7 -0.85 -2.88 5.64
N ALA A 8 -1.56 -2.00 6.34
CA ALA A 8 -1.79 -2.08 7.78
C ALA A 8 -3.10 -2.81 8.10
N ASP A 9 -3.25 -3.27 9.34
CA ASP A 9 -4.46 -3.91 9.83
C ASP A 9 -5.71 -3.05 9.60
N GLY A 10 -6.73 -3.65 8.98
CA GLY A 10 -7.99 -2.96 8.66
C GLY A 10 -8.04 -2.29 7.29
N ASP A 11 -6.92 -2.18 6.58
CA ASP A 11 -6.83 -1.57 5.24
C ASP A 11 -6.59 -2.60 4.12
N VAL A 12 -6.73 -3.90 4.44
CA VAL A 12 -6.54 -5.01 3.47
C VAL A 12 -7.43 -4.87 2.24
N GLY A 13 -8.67 -4.37 2.39
CA GLY A 13 -9.59 -4.17 1.26
C GLY A 13 -9.10 -3.08 0.30
N ALA A 14 -8.66 -1.94 0.83
CA ALA A 14 -8.08 -0.85 0.04
C ALA A 14 -6.79 -1.31 -0.67
N ALA A 15 -5.94 -2.05 0.04
CA ALA A 15 -4.72 -2.62 -0.51
C ALA A 15 -4.98 -3.65 -1.62
N LEU A 16 -6.01 -4.49 -1.48
CA LEU A 16 -6.40 -5.45 -2.51
C LEU A 16 -6.80 -4.74 -3.80
N LEU A 17 -7.63 -3.70 -3.71
CA LEU A 17 -8.04 -2.90 -4.87
C LEU A 17 -6.83 -2.28 -5.60
N LEU A 18 -5.92 -1.66 -4.84
CA LEU A 18 -4.70 -1.08 -5.40
C LEU A 18 -3.79 -2.14 -6.02
N SER A 19 -3.68 -3.32 -5.40
CA SER A 19 -2.88 -4.43 -5.92
C SER A 19 -3.39 -4.95 -7.25
N PHE A 20 -4.71 -4.98 -7.45
CA PHE A 20 -5.33 -5.35 -8.73
C PHE A 20 -5.08 -4.30 -9.80
N LYS A 21 -5.23 -3.02 -9.46
CA LYS A 21 -4.91 -1.90 -10.35
C LYS A 21 -3.46 -1.93 -10.83
N LEU A 22 -2.52 -2.17 -9.90
CA LEU A 22 -1.08 -2.22 -10.18
C LEU A 22 -0.59 -3.59 -10.66
N LYS A 23 -1.45 -4.61 -10.68
CA LYS A 23 -1.14 -6.00 -11.03
C LYS A 23 0.08 -6.53 -10.27
N CYS A 24 0.13 -6.30 -8.96
CA CYS A 24 1.29 -6.67 -8.14
C CYS A 24 0.88 -7.34 -6.81
N PRO A 25 1.80 -8.07 -6.16
CA PRO A 25 1.53 -8.68 -4.86
C PRO A 25 1.27 -7.64 -3.76
N MET A 26 0.61 -8.10 -2.70
CA MET A 26 0.43 -7.32 -1.46
C MET A 26 0.96 -8.08 -0.25
N ILE A 27 1.46 -7.35 0.76
CA ILE A 27 1.96 -7.93 2.01
C ILE A 27 1.61 -7.06 3.21
N HIS A 28 1.46 -7.69 4.38
CA HIS A 28 1.28 -6.95 5.62
C HIS A 28 2.54 -6.17 5.98
N LYS A 29 2.39 -4.97 6.56
CA LYS A 29 3.50 -4.07 6.91
C LYS A 29 4.57 -4.70 7.80
N ALA A 30 4.22 -5.67 8.63
CA ALA A 30 5.16 -6.40 9.48
C ALA A 30 6.25 -7.15 8.70
N PHE A 31 6.03 -7.40 7.41
CA PHE A 31 6.96 -8.09 6.52
C PHE A 31 7.45 -7.19 5.38
N ALA A 32 7.20 -5.88 5.43
CA ALA A 32 7.53 -4.99 4.32
C ALA A 32 9.03 -4.99 3.99
N ASP A 33 9.90 -5.16 4.99
CA ASP A 33 11.36 -5.12 4.83
C ASP A 33 11.95 -6.44 4.36
N THR A 34 11.19 -7.55 4.44
CA THR A 34 11.65 -8.86 3.96
C THR A 34 11.55 -8.97 2.44
N ILE A 35 10.77 -8.12 1.79
CA ILE A 35 10.56 -8.12 0.34
C ILE A 35 11.13 -6.85 -0.29
N GLN A 36 12.04 -7.02 -1.24
CA GLN A 36 12.61 -5.93 -2.01
C GLN A 36 11.73 -5.60 -3.23
N ALA A 37 11.35 -4.32 -3.33
CA ALA A 37 10.60 -3.78 -4.47
C ALA A 37 11.14 -2.40 -4.85
N LYS A 38 11.14 -2.07 -6.15
CA LYS A 38 11.54 -0.73 -6.61
C LYS A 38 10.58 0.34 -6.09
N SER A 39 9.30 0.03 -6.08
CA SER A 39 8.23 0.86 -5.52
C SER A 39 7.42 0.11 -4.48
N LYS A 40 7.20 0.71 -3.30
CA LYS A 40 6.29 0.20 -2.27
C LYS A 40 5.12 1.16 -2.07
N HIS A 41 3.90 0.63 -2.12
CA HIS A 41 2.66 1.38 -1.97
C HIS A 41 2.03 1.06 -0.62
N TRP A 42 2.23 1.92 0.36
CA TRP A 42 1.80 1.77 1.74
C TRP A 42 0.37 2.27 1.93
N VAL A 43 -0.53 1.38 2.34
CA VAL A 43 -1.96 1.67 2.50
C VAL A 43 -2.32 1.62 3.98
N GLY A 44 -3.03 2.65 4.47
CA GLY A 44 -3.36 2.82 5.88
C GLY A 44 -2.20 3.30 6.75
N VAL A 45 -1.10 3.72 6.11
CA VAL A 45 0.11 4.21 6.78
C VAL A 45 0.37 5.63 6.30
N GLN A 46 0.53 6.56 7.24
CA GLN A 46 0.93 7.93 6.93
C GLN A 46 2.43 8.01 6.66
N GLY A 47 2.81 8.80 5.68
CA GLY A 47 4.20 9.02 5.30
C GLY A 47 4.32 10.01 4.15
N THR A 48 5.56 10.36 3.81
CA THR A 48 5.85 11.27 2.69
C THR A 48 6.25 10.45 1.47
N ASN A 49 5.60 10.70 0.33
CA ASN A 49 5.94 10.05 -0.92
C ASN A 49 7.39 10.40 -1.33
N GLY A 50 8.18 9.39 -1.70
CA GLY A 50 9.59 9.57 -2.05
C GLY A 50 10.40 8.28 -1.94
N ASN A 51 11.59 8.24 -2.55
CA ASN A 51 12.49 7.07 -2.54
C ASN A 51 11.81 5.74 -2.89
N GLY A 52 10.90 5.75 -3.87
CA GLY A 52 10.12 4.57 -4.27
C GLY A 52 8.92 4.25 -3.38
N ASN A 53 8.72 4.95 -2.27
CA ASN A 53 7.54 4.78 -1.42
C ASN A 53 6.40 5.73 -1.82
N PHE A 54 5.19 5.18 -1.82
CA PHE A 54 3.93 5.89 -1.98
C PHE A 54 3.03 5.58 -0.79
N TYR A 55 2.31 6.57 -0.27
CA TYR A 55 1.45 6.44 0.91
C TYR A 55 0.01 6.83 0.58
N TYR A 56 -0.92 5.97 0.99
CA TYR A 56 -2.35 6.10 0.77
C TYR A 56 -3.03 5.97 2.13
N ALA A 57 -3.35 7.11 2.75
CA ALA A 57 -4.00 7.17 4.04
C ALA A 57 -4.97 8.36 4.05
N GLY A 58 -6.27 8.06 4.09
CA GLY A 58 -7.33 9.04 4.27
C GLY A 58 -7.64 9.29 5.75
N SER A 59 -8.64 10.12 6.02
CA SER A 59 -9.15 10.38 7.38
C SER A 59 -9.81 9.15 8.01
N ASP A 60 -10.27 8.22 7.19
CA ASP A 60 -10.85 6.94 7.58
C ASP A 60 -10.58 5.86 6.52
N ARG A 61 -11.14 4.67 6.72
CA ARG A 61 -10.95 3.50 5.84
C ARG A 61 -11.63 3.66 4.48
N ILE A 62 -12.75 4.38 4.41
CA ILE A 62 -13.47 4.63 3.16
C ILE A 62 -12.65 5.60 2.32
N GLU A 63 -12.15 6.68 2.92
CA GLU A 63 -11.28 7.64 2.24
C GLU A 63 -9.95 6.99 1.80
N THR A 64 -9.38 6.12 2.62
CA THR A 64 -8.19 5.34 2.23
C THR A 64 -8.45 4.45 1.01
N ALA A 65 -9.61 3.77 0.96
CA ALA A 65 -9.98 2.95 -0.19
C ALA A 65 -10.13 3.76 -1.47
N LYS A 66 -10.69 4.98 -1.39
CA LYS A 66 -10.81 5.89 -2.54
C LYS A 66 -9.46 6.29 -3.13
N LEU A 67 -8.43 6.44 -2.30
CA LEU A 67 -7.08 6.78 -2.76
C LEU A 67 -6.38 5.61 -3.47
N GLY A 68 -6.76 4.37 -3.14
CA GLY A 68 -6.22 3.15 -3.77
C GLY A 68 -6.89 2.76 -5.10
N LEU A 69 -8.02 3.39 -5.44
CA LEU A 69 -8.74 3.22 -6.72
C LEU A 69 -8.07 3.98 -7.86
#